data_AF-W5PEX9-F1
#
_entry.id   AF-W5PEX9-F1
#
_cell.length_a   1.000
_cell.length_b   1.000
_cell.length_c   1.000
_cell.angle_alpha   90.00
_cell.angle_beta   90.00
_cell.angle_gamma   90.00
#
_symmetry.space_group_name_H-M   'P 1'
#
loop_
_entity.id
_entity.type
_entity.pdbx_description
1 polymer ?
#
loop_
_entity_poly.entity_id
_entity_poly.type
_entity_poly.pdbx_seq_one_letter_code
_entity_poly.pdbx_strand_id
1 'polypeptide(L)'
;GSCLLLLLVMSNLLLCQGNPCPSCSPDEFDTFLQNVTDLFIDASWLSHDFHNHSTIMFKEFDEKYAQGKLYYINVTNTCHTNSFHFPEERDKVNQENNESITKWAFVLLYSWNNPLYHLVMELQRTKELPETFISNTEDIEDMSERLQTFLESHFRKISHT
;
A
#
# COMPACT_ATOMS: atom_id res chain seq x y z
N GLY A 1 -33.48 29.46 -25.73
CA GLY A 1 -32.83 28.51 -24.79
C GLY A 1 -32.68 27.12 -25.37
N SER A 2 -33.79 26.41 -25.62
CA SER A 2 -33.79 24.97 -25.97
C SER A 2 -33.08 24.60 -27.29
N CYS A 3 -33.25 25.38 -28.36
CA CYS A 3 -32.58 25.07 -29.64
C CYS A 3 -31.07 25.23 -29.59
N LEU A 4 -30.55 26.15 -28.77
CA LEU A 4 -29.11 26.37 -28.65
C LEU A 4 -28.43 25.22 -27.88
N LEU A 5 -29.12 24.69 -26.86
CA LEU A 5 -28.68 23.50 -26.12
C LEU A 5 -28.74 22.25 -26.99
N LEU A 6 -29.80 22.07 -27.78
CA LEU A 6 -29.90 20.97 -28.74
C LEU A 6 -28.80 21.04 -29.80
N LEU A 7 -28.51 22.23 -30.33
CA LEU A 7 -27.40 22.40 -31.28
C LEU A 7 -26.05 22.09 -30.64
N LEU A 8 -25.80 22.49 -29.39
CA LEU A 8 -24.58 22.18 -28.66
C LEU A 8 -24.39 20.67 -28.44
N VAL A 9 -25.46 19.95 -28.07
CA VAL A 9 -25.43 18.48 -27.90
C VAL A 9 -25.18 17.78 -29.23
N MET A 10 -25.85 18.21 -30.30
CA MET A 10 -25.65 17.64 -31.64
C MET A 10 -24.25 17.96 -32.19
N SER A 11 -23.71 19.15 -31.91
CA SER A 11 -22.34 19.51 -32.28
C SER A 11 -21.31 18.65 -31.55
N ASN A 12 -21.49 18.33 -30.27
CA ASN A 12 -20.59 17.42 -29.55
C ASN A 12 -20.67 15.99 -30.10
N LEU A 13 -21.86 15.50 -30.45
CA LEU A 13 -22.05 14.20 -31.12
C LEU A 13 -21.44 14.15 -32.53
N LEU A 14 -21.50 15.26 -33.27
CA LEU A 14 -20.95 15.37 -34.64
C LEU A 14 -19.43 15.63 -34.65
N LEU A 15 -18.90 16.32 -33.64
CA LEU A 15 -17.46 16.52 -33.41
C LEU A 15 -16.77 15.22 -32.96
N CYS A 16 -17.51 14.31 -32.33
CA CYS A 16 -17.16 12.89 -32.25
C CYS A 16 -17.33 12.25 -33.64
N GLN A 17 -16.43 12.56 -34.58
CA GLN A 17 -16.41 12.03 -35.95
C GLN A 17 -16.08 10.53 -36.01
N GLY A 18 -16.88 9.65 -35.40
CA GLY A 18 -16.81 8.20 -35.62
C GLY A 18 -15.46 7.54 -35.36
N ASN A 19 -14.47 8.24 -34.81
CA ASN A 19 -13.28 7.64 -34.26
C ASN A 19 -13.74 6.97 -32.98
N PRO A 20 -13.56 5.64 -32.83
CA PRO A 20 -13.76 5.02 -31.54
C PRO A 20 -12.95 5.84 -30.54
N CYS A 21 -13.56 6.17 -29.39
CA CYS A 21 -12.79 6.68 -28.27
C CYS A 21 -11.59 5.73 -28.12
N PRO A 22 -10.33 6.19 -28.28
CA PRO A 22 -9.19 5.27 -28.36
C PRO A 22 -9.22 4.28 -27.21
N SER A 23 -9.53 4.80 -26.00
CA SER A 23 -9.67 4.09 -24.74
C SER A 23 -10.92 3.21 -24.57
N CYS A 24 -11.77 3.02 -25.59
CA CYS A 24 -13.01 2.23 -25.49
C CYS A 24 -13.07 1.08 -26.50
N SER A 25 -11.91 0.60 -26.96
CA SER A 25 -11.79 -0.72 -27.56
C SER A 25 -11.94 -1.78 -26.46
N PRO A 26 -12.71 -2.87 -26.67
CA PRO A 26 -12.77 -3.98 -25.71
C PRO A 26 -11.39 -4.50 -25.33
N ASP A 27 -10.47 -4.51 -26.31
CA ASP A 27 -9.08 -4.96 -26.16
C ASP A 27 -8.26 -4.03 -25.25
N GLU A 28 -8.50 -2.71 -25.32
CA GLU A 28 -7.82 -1.73 -24.46
C GLU A 28 -8.39 -1.73 -23.03
N PHE A 29 -9.69 -1.93 -22.85
CA PHE A 29 -10.31 -2.05 -21.53
C PHE A 29 -9.89 -3.34 -20.83
N ASP A 30 -9.87 -4.46 -21.54
CA ASP A 30 -9.39 -5.75 -21.00
C ASP A 30 -7.90 -5.67 -20.65
N THR A 31 -7.08 -5.03 -21.50
CA THR A 31 -5.66 -4.76 -21.19
C THR A 31 -5.48 -3.88 -19.96
N PHE A 32 -6.30 -2.83 -19.80
CA PHE A 32 -6.29 -1.98 -18.61
C PHE A 32 -6.65 -2.76 -17.34
N LEU A 33 -7.71 -3.57 -17.40
CA LEU A 33 -8.15 -4.38 -16.26
C LEU A 33 -7.12 -5.44 -15.88
N GLN A 34 -6.48 -6.07 -16.87
CA GLN A 34 -5.38 -7.00 -16.67
C GLN A 34 -4.20 -6.32 -15.97
N ASN A 35 -3.77 -5.15 -16.46
CA ASN A 35 -2.69 -4.38 -15.84
C ASN A 35 -3.01 -3.98 -14.39
N VAL A 36 -4.25 -3.59 -14.09
CA VAL A 36 -4.67 -3.29 -12.71
C VAL A 36 -4.61 -4.54 -11.85
N THR A 37 -5.05 -5.68 -12.37
CA THR A 37 -5.03 -6.97 -11.66
C THR A 37 -3.61 -7.41 -11.35
N ASP A 38 -2.71 -7.36 -12.32
CA ASP A 38 -1.30 -7.72 -12.15
C ASP A 38 -0.63 -6.82 -11.10
N LEU A 39 -0.91 -5.53 -11.13
CA LEU A 39 -0.40 -4.59 -10.11
C LEU A 39 -0.89 -4.94 -8.68
N PHE A 40 -2.15 -5.35 -8.52
CA PHE A 40 -2.66 -5.80 -7.21
C PHE A 40 -2.04 -7.13 -6.77
N ILE A 41 -1.79 -8.04 -7.70
CA ILE A 41 -1.08 -9.30 -7.42
C ILE A 41 0.34 -8.99 -6.93
N ASP A 42 1.07 -8.13 -7.63
CA ASP A 42 2.42 -7.70 -7.25
C ASP A 42 2.44 -7.03 -5.88
N ALA A 43 1.51 -6.10 -5.62
CA ALA A 43 1.39 -5.45 -4.32
C ALA A 43 1.05 -6.44 -3.19
N SER A 44 0.24 -7.46 -3.48
CA SER A 44 -0.11 -8.51 -2.52
C SER A 44 1.09 -9.38 -2.18
N TRP A 45 1.87 -9.79 -3.18
CA TRP A 45 3.14 -10.51 -2.96
C TRP A 45 4.14 -9.68 -2.17
N LEU A 46 4.30 -8.41 -2.54
CA LEU A 46 5.21 -7.49 -1.85
C LEU A 46 4.81 -7.28 -0.39
N SER A 47 3.51 -7.11 -0.12
CA SER A 47 2.99 -7.00 1.25
C SER A 47 3.16 -8.29 2.05
N HIS A 48 3.03 -9.45 1.41
CA HIS A 48 3.25 -10.74 2.03
C HIS A 48 4.72 -10.92 2.42
N ASP A 49 5.64 -10.59 1.52
CA ASP A 49 7.08 -10.69 1.77
C ASP A 49 7.52 -9.69 2.84
N PHE A 50 7.01 -8.46 2.81
CA PHE A 50 7.21 -7.47 3.88
C PHE A 50 6.83 -8.03 5.26
N HIS A 51 5.66 -8.65 5.37
CA HIS A 51 5.21 -9.27 6.62
C HIS A 51 6.09 -10.45 7.03
N ASN A 52 6.49 -11.29 6.09
CA ASN A 52 7.35 -12.45 6.35
C ASN A 52 8.73 -12.02 6.87
N HIS A 53 9.39 -11.08 6.21
CA HIS A 53 10.68 -10.54 6.66
C HIS A 53 10.56 -9.88 8.05
N SER A 54 9.50 -9.11 8.29
CA SER A 54 9.22 -8.51 9.60
C SER A 54 9.07 -9.57 10.70
N THR A 55 8.37 -10.66 10.40
CA THR A 55 8.16 -11.78 11.32
C THR A 55 9.45 -12.53 11.63
N ILE A 56 10.27 -12.79 10.60
CA ILE A 56 11.59 -13.42 10.75
C ILE A 56 12.48 -12.55 11.64
N MET A 57 12.60 -11.26 11.35
CA MET A 57 13.43 -10.35 12.12
C MET A 57 12.98 -10.25 13.57
N PHE A 58 11.66 -10.16 13.83
CA PHE A 58 11.11 -10.15 15.17
C PHE A 58 11.44 -11.43 15.94
N LYS A 59 11.29 -12.59 15.29
CA LYS A 59 11.57 -13.90 15.90
C LYS A 59 13.06 -14.05 16.23
N GLU A 60 13.95 -13.71 15.28
CA GLU A 60 15.40 -13.73 15.52
C GLU A 60 15.77 -12.81 16.69
N PHE A 61 15.09 -11.66 16.82
CA PHE A 61 15.34 -10.71 17.91
C PHE A 61 14.89 -11.29 19.25
N ASP A 62 13.69 -11.84 19.29
CA ASP A 62 13.14 -12.46 20.49
C ASP A 62 14.05 -13.58 20.99
N GLU A 63 14.37 -14.54 20.13
CA GLU A 63 15.20 -15.72 20.46
C GLU A 63 16.60 -15.33 20.94
N LYS A 64 17.24 -14.34 20.31
CA LYS A 64 18.62 -13.98 20.62
C LYS A 64 18.75 -13.01 21.79
N TYR A 65 17.78 -12.10 21.96
CA TYR A 65 17.95 -10.94 22.85
C TYR A 65 16.91 -10.83 23.95
N ALA A 66 15.67 -11.31 23.76
CA ALA A 66 14.57 -11.09 24.69
C ALA A 66 14.17 -12.32 25.51
N GLN A 67 14.22 -13.53 24.93
CA GLN A 67 13.84 -14.77 25.62
C GLN A 67 14.61 -14.96 26.94
N GLY A 68 13.87 -15.30 28.00
CA GLY A 68 14.41 -15.54 29.34
C GLY A 68 14.82 -14.27 30.12
N LYS A 69 14.67 -13.07 29.54
CA LYS A 69 14.88 -11.81 30.26
C LYS A 69 13.54 -11.25 30.77
N LEU A 70 13.59 -10.47 31.86
CA LEU A 70 12.43 -9.78 32.47
C LEU A 70 11.78 -8.69 31.57
N TYR A 71 12.17 -8.61 30.30
CA TYR A 71 11.46 -7.80 29.32
C TYR A 71 10.25 -8.59 28.83
N TYR A 72 9.20 -8.65 29.66
CA TYR A 72 7.88 -8.96 29.13
C TYR A 72 7.45 -7.75 28.29
N ILE A 73 7.68 -7.82 26.97
CA ILE A 73 7.13 -6.81 26.06
C ILE A 73 5.63 -7.09 26.02
N ASN A 74 4.87 -6.47 26.91
CA ASN A 74 3.41 -6.43 26.80
C ASN A 74 3.05 -5.45 25.68
N VAL A 75 3.26 -5.86 24.43
CA VAL A 75 3.15 -4.99 23.25
C VAL A 75 1.71 -4.69 22.85
N THR A 76 0.73 -5.31 23.52
CA THR A 76 -0.67 -5.35 23.04
C THR A 76 -1.34 -3.98 22.92
N ASN A 77 -0.74 -2.88 23.42
CA ASN A 77 -1.28 -1.53 23.24
C ASN A 77 -0.22 -0.42 23.07
N THR A 78 1.02 -0.75 22.70
CA THR A 78 2.12 0.24 22.64
C THR A 78 2.52 0.68 21.24
N CYS A 79 1.85 0.19 20.19
CA CYS A 79 2.14 0.61 18.83
C CYS A 79 1.71 2.06 18.62
N HIS A 80 2.57 2.86 17.98
CA HIS A 80 2.26 4.26 17.64
C HIS A 80 1.04 4.39 16.71
N THR A 81 0.66 3.30 16.05
CA THR A 81 -0.50 3.22 15.15
C THR A 81 -1.81 2.89 15.87
N ASN A 82 -1.80 2.58 17.16
CA ASN A 82 -3.02 2.22 17.92
C ASN A 82 -4.00 3.40 18.06
N SER A 83 -3.54 4.64 17.87
CA SER A 83 -4.43 5.81 17.83
C SER A 83 -5.33 5.84 16.59
N PHE A 84 -5.01 5.06 15.56
CA PHE A 84 -5.85 4.94 14.37
C PHE A 84 -6.89 3.84 14.60
N HIS A 85 -8.16 4.18 14.34
CA HIS A 85 -9.27 3.24 14.45
C HIS A 85 -9.38 2.38 13.18
N PHE A 86 -8.41 1.48 12.99
CA PHE A 86 -8.47 0.52 11.89
C PHE A 86 -9.55 -0.55 12.16
N PRO A 87 -10.26 -1.03 11.13
CA PRO A 87 -11.19 -2.15 11.29
C PRO A 87 -10.42 -3.45 11.55
N GLU A 88 -10.68 -4.07 12.71
CA GLU A 88 -10.05 -5.35 13.08
C GLU A 88 -10.84 -6.57 12.56
N GLU A 89 -12.15 -6.41 12.40
CA GLU A 89 -13.06 -7.48 12.00
C GLU A 89 -13.31 -7.47 10.50
N ARG A 90 -13.24 -8.65 9.88
CA ARG A 90 -13.51 -8.83 8.44
C ARG A 90 -14.87 -8.25 8.02
N ASP A 91 -15.90 -8.42 8.86
CA ASP A 91 -17.24 -7.91 8.55
C ASP A 91 -17.29 -6.38 8.52
N LYS A 92 -16.49 -5.71 9.35
CA LYS A 92 -16.33 -4.25 9.33
C LYS A 92 -15.57 -3.81 8.08
N VAL A 93 -14.47 -4.49 7.74
CA VAL A 93 -13.72 -4.22 6.49
C VAL A 93 -14.62 -4.34 5.26
N ASN A 94 -15.48 -5.36 5.19
CA ASN A 94 -16.39 -5.57 4.05
C ASN A 94 -17.49 -4.51 3.93
N GLN A 95 -17.76 -3.74 4.99
CA GLN A 95 -18.71 -2.62 4.98
C GLN A 95 -18.06 -1.31 4.53
N GLU A 96 -16.73 -1.27 4.43
CA GLU A 96 -15.97 -0.08 4.06
C GLU A 96 -15.82 0.03 2.54
N ASN A 97 -15.72 1.26 2.05
CA ASN A 97 -15.44 1.47 0.64
C ASN A 97 -13.94 1.28 0.34
N ASN A 98 -13.62 0.91 -0.91
CA ASN A 98 -12.24 0.67 -1.36
C ASN A 98 -11.32 1.88 -1.13
N GLU A 99 -11.86 3.10 -1.26
CA GLU A 99 -11.10 4.33 -1.00
C GLU A 99 -10.63 4.41 0.48
N SER A 100 -11.51 4.08 1.43
CA SER A 100 -11.21 4.12 2.87
C SER A 100 -10.21 3.04 3.25
N ILE A 101 -10.36 1.83 2.71
CA ILE A 101 -9.40 0.73 2.89
C ILE A 101 -8.03 1.13 2.35
N THR A 102 -7.98 1.71 1.15
CA THR A 102 -6.73 2.19 0.54
C THR A 102 -6.10 3.30 1.39
N LYS A 103 -6.91 4.20 1.97
CA LYS A 103 -6.42 5.31 2.81
C LYS A 103 -5.80 4.79 4.10
N TRP A 104 -6.40 3.77 4.70
CA TRP A 104 -5.83 3.14 5.88
C TRP A 104 -4.51 2.45 5.58
N ALA A 105 -4.42 1.68 4.50
CA ALA A 105 -3.16 1.07 4.07
C ALA A 105 -2.07 2.14 3.87
N PHE A 106 -2.44 3.26 3.25
CA PHE A 106 -1.54 4.39 3.03
C PHE A 106 -1.08 5.05 4.33
N VAL A 107 -2.01 5.45 5.21
CA VAL A 107 -1.68 6.04 6.51
C VAL A 107 -0.81 5.10 7.34
N LEU A 108 -1.09 3.79 7.31
CA LEU A 108 -0.32 2.80 8.03
C LEU A 108 1.13 2.75 7.52
N LEU A 109 1.35 2.61 6.22
CA LEU A 109 2.70 2.55 5.64
C LEU A 109 3.51 3.82 5.95
N TYR A 110 2.93 5.02 5.76
CA TYR A 110 3.64 6.28 6.01
C TYR A 110 3.97 6.50 7.48
N SER A 111 3.14 5.99 8.41
CA SER A 111 3.40 6.08 9.84
C SER A 111 4.70 5.33 10.22
N TRP A 112 5.08 4.32 9.45
CA TRP A 112 6.29 3.52 9.66
C TRP A 112 7.56 4.10 9.02
N ASN A 113 7.49 5.15 8.18
CA ASN A 113 8.67 5.70 7.51
C ASN A 113 9.77 6.14 8.48
N ASN A 114 9.40 6.94 9.50
CA ASN A 114 10.34 7.44 10.47
C ASN A 114 10.88 6.32 11.41
N PRO A 115 10.03 5.45 11.98
CA PRO A 115 10.49 4.27 12.73
C PRO A 115 11.45 3.36 11.94
N LEU A 116 11.13 3.03 10.69
CA LEU A 116 11.96 2.15 9.85
C LEU A 116 13.31 2.79 9.52
N TYR A 117 13.31 4.06 9.10
CA TYR A 117 14.54 4.82 8.84
C TYR A 117 15.49 4.81 10.04
N HIS A 118 14.97 5.07 11.24
CA HIS A 118 15.79 5.04 12.44
C HIS A 118 16.23 3.63 12.82
N LEU A 119 15.39 2.62 12.58
CA LEU A 119 15.75 1.22 12.82
C LEU A 119 16.93 0.81 11.92
N VAL A 120 16.86 1.07 10.62
CA VAL A 120 17.94 0.79 9.66
C VAL A 120 19.23 1.50 10.09
N MET A 121 19.15 2.82 10.37
CA MET A 121 20.32 3.60 10.79
C MET A 121 20.99 3.06 12.06
N GLU A 122 20.20 2.69 13.08
CA GLU A 122 20.75 2.22 14.35
C GLU A 122 21.31 0.79 14.24
N LEU A 123 20.66 -0.09 13.48
CA LEU A 123 21.19 -1.44 13.22
C LEU A 123 22.49 -1.38 12.43
N GLN A 124 22.61 -0.54 11.40
CA GLN A 124 23.85 -0.36 10.63
C GLN A 124 25.04 0.14 11.49
N ARG A 125 24.77 0.93 12.53
CA ARG A 125 25.80 1.46 13.44
C ARG A 125 26.19 0.48 14.55
N THR A 126 25.34 -0.50 14.83
CA THR A 126 25.53 -1.44 15.92
C THR A 126 26.52 -2.51 15.50
N LYS A 127 27.68 -2.55 16.17
CA LYS A 127 28.68 -3.62 15.97
C LYS A 127 28.11 -4.95 16.47
N GLU A 128 28.45 -6.05 15.81
CA GLU A 128 28.13 -7.44 16.22
C GLU A 128 26.66 -7.89 16.00
N LEU A 129 25.90 -7.20 15.16
CA LEU A 129 24.63 -7.74 14.66
C LEU A 129 24.85 -8.79 13.56
N PRO A 130 23.97 -9.81 13.47
CA PRO A 130 23.96 -10.70 12.31
C PRO A 130 23.73 -9.90 11.03
N GLU A 131 24.45 -10.25 9.96
CA GLU A 131 24.25 -9.64 8.64
C GLU A 131 22.80 -9.76 8.15
N THR A 132 22.14 -10.88 8.51
CA THR A 132 20.72 -11.13 8.19
C THR A 132 19.77 -10.10 8.79
N PHE A 133 20.09 -9.51 9.94
CA PHE A 133 19.28 -8.44 10.52
C PHE A 133 19.34 -7.18 9.69
N ILE A 134 20.55 -6.81 9.27
CA ILE A 134 20.78 -5.60 8.49
C ILE A 134 20.09 -5.75 7.13
N SER A 135 20.34 -6.85 6.43
CA SER A 135 19.73 -7.10 5.12
C SER A 135 18.20 -7.16 5.19
N ASN A 136 17.63 -7.87 6.16
CA ASN A 136 16.17 -7.94 6.32
C ASN A 136 15.56 -6.56 6.62
N THR A 137 16.24 -5.71 7.39
CA THR A 137 15.70 -4.38 7.70
C THR A 137 15.74 -3.46 6.47
N GLU A 138 16.82 -3.53 5.68
CA GLU A 138 16.95 -2.81 4.41
C GLU A 138 15.89 -3.28 3.40
N ASP A 139 15.66 -4.59 3.29
CA ASP A 139 14.60 -5.16 2.45
C ASP A 139 13.21 -4.67 2.89
N ILE A 140 12.93 -4.62 4.19
CA ILE A 140 11.67 -4.10 4.74
C ILE A 140 11.49 -2.62 4.39
N GLU A 141 12.54 -1.80 4.48
CA GLU A 141 12.50 -0.38 4.11
C GLU A 141 12.19 -0.20 2.60
N ASP A 142 12.90 -0.90 1.71
CA ASP A 142 12.65 -0.89 0.25
C ASP A 142 11.23 -1.33 -0.10
N MET A 143 10.78 -2.46 0.48
CA MET A 143 9.43 -2.97 0.24
C MET A 143 8.36 -1.97 0.71
N SER A 144 8.58 -1.28 1.83
CA SER A 144 7.69 -0.22 2.31
C SER A 144 7.57 0.92 1.31
N GLU A 145 8.70 1.42 0.78
CA GLU A 145 8.72 2.51 -0.20
C GLU A 145 8.02 2.12 -1.51
N ARG A 146 8.22 0.89 -1.97
CA ARG A 146 7.57 0.35 -3.17
C ARG A 146 6.06 0.20 -2.99
N LEU A 147 5.61 -0.29 -1.84
CA LEU A 147 4.18 -0.36 -1.50
C LEU A 147 3.54 1.04 -1.45
N GLN A 148 4.25 2.02 -0.88
CA GLN A 148 3.78 3.41 -0.86
C GLN A 148 3.62 3.96 -2.27
N THR A 149 4.65 3.79 -3.12
CA THR A 149 4.61 4.22 -4.52
C THR A 149 3.44 3.59 -5.29
N PHE A 150 3.19 2.29 -5.05
CA PHE A 150 2.04 1.61 -5.63
C PHE A 150 0.71 2.27 -5.21
N LEU A 151 0.50 2.47 -3.90
CA LEU A 151 -0.71 3.10 -3.39
C LEU A 151 -0.89 4.54 -3.87
N GLU A 152 0.18 5.34 -3.93
CA GLU A 152 0.13 6.71 -4.49
C GLU A 152 -0.34 6.69 -5.95
N SER A 153 0.20 5.77 -6.75
CA SER A 153 -0.17 5.64 -8.16
C SER A 153 -1.65 5.27 -8.33
N HIS A 154 -2.16 4.42 -7.44
CA HIS A 154 -3.55 3.99 -7.41
C HIS A 154 -4.47 5.13 -6.94
N PHE A 155 -4.09 5.87 -5.91
CA PHE A 155 -4.82 7.04 -5.43
C PHE A 155 -4.99 8.10 -6.50
N ARG A 156 -3.92 8.44 -7.23
CA ARG A 156 -3.99 9.41 -8.33
C ARG A 156 -4.96 8.95 -9.42
N LYS A 157 -4.98 7.65 -9.74
CA LYS A 157 -5.91 7.09 -10.73
C LYS A 157 -7.37 7.19 -10.28
N ILE A 158 -7.66 6.97 -8.98
CA ILE A 158 -9.02 7.04 -8.43
C ILE A 158 -9.50 8.48 -8.25
N SER A 159 -8.64 9.41 -7.83
CA SER A 159 -9.03 10.81 -7.54
C SER A 159 -9.36 11.64 -8.79
N HIS A 160 -9.07 11.12 -9.98
CA HIS A 160 -9.34 11.76 -11.27
C HIS A 160 -10.53 11.13 -12.02
N THR A 161 -11.23 10.18 -11.40
CA THR A 161 -12.55 9.65 -11.81
C THR A 161 -13.66 10.30 -11.01
#